data_AF-A0A4S2MPI1-F1
#
_entry.id   AF-A0A4S2MPI1-F1
#
_cell.length_a   1.000
_cell.length_b   1.000
_cell.length_c   1.000
_cell.angle_alpha   90.00
_cell.angle_beta   90.00
_cell.angle_gamma   90.00
#
_symmetry.space_group_name_H-M   'P 1'
#
loop_
_entity.id
_entity.type
_entity.pdbx_description
1 polymer ?
#
loop_
_entity_poly.entity_id
_entity_poly.type
_entity_poly.pdbx_seq_one_letter_code
_entity_poly.pdbx_strand_id
1 'polypeptide(L)'
;MASSSFSTSGKKSSIFATRDISEKAATIKLDQLSVLKGQENYHVWAASMKLVWKAMKVSEIVIDGITPEEDATTKEHEVYEHLRDQAAAVYLQVVSADILEKIFKLECLHKMCPGVSR
;
A
#
# COMPACT_ATOMS: atom_id res chain seq x y z
N MET A 1 -43.22 -2.64 -15.59
CA MET A 1 -41.88 -2.21 -16.00
C MET A 1 -41.78 -0.71 -15.82
N ALA A 2 -41.03 -0.27 -14.81
CA ALA A 2 -40.50 1.07 -14.71
C ALA A 2 -39.20 0.93 -13.91
N SER A 3 -38.10 0.71 -14.63
CA SER A 3 -36.76 0.71 -14.06
C SER A 3 -36.40 2.15 -13.74
N SER A 4 -36.51 2.54 -12.48
CA SER A 4 -35.98 3.81 -11.99
C SER A 4 -34.49 3.65 -11.75
N SER A 5 -33.70 4.00 -12.77
CA SER A 5 -32.26 4.16 -12.66
C SER A 5 -31.95 5.31 -11.71
N PHE A 6 -31.54 4.99 -10.49
CA PHE A 6 -31.04 5.96 -9.53
C PHE A 6 -29.59 6.29 -9.90
N SER A 7 -29.41 7.31 -10.74
CA SER A 7 -28.10 7.91 -10.99
C SER A 7 -27.76 8.86 -9.85
N THR A 8 -27.20 8.34 -8.76
CA THR A 8 -26.50 9.18 -7.78
C THR A 8 -25.15 9.59 -8.33
N SER A 9 -25.13 10.73 -9.01
CA SER A 9 -23.96 11.61 -9.07
C SER A 9 -23.80 12.25 -7.69
N GLY A 10 -23.17 11.52 -6.76
CA GLY A 10 -22.71 12.02 -5.49
C GLY A 10 -21.21 12.04 -5.51
N LYS A 11 -20.59 13.23 -5.49
CA LYS A 11 -19.14 13.45 -5.43
C LYS A 11 -18.52 12.51 -4.39
N LYS A 12 -17.84 11.46 -4.82
CA LYS A 12 -16.95 10.70 -3.94
C LYS A 12 -15.77 11.61 -3.64
N SER A 13 -15.68 12.08 -2.41
CA SER A 13 -14.48 12.77 -1.94
C SER A 13 -13.35 11.75 -1.96
N SER A 14 -12.51 11.80 -2.99
CA SER A 14 -11.30 10.99 -3.07
C SER A 14 -10.41 11.29 -1.87
N ILE A 15 -9.90 10.24 -1.20
CA ILE A 15 -9.02 10.37 -0.02
C ILE A 15 -7.73 11.14 -0.36
N PHE A 16 -7.39 11.23 -1.64
CA PHE A 16 -6.22 11.92 -2.17
C PHE A 16 -6.50 13.42 -2.35
N ALA A 17 -7.75 13.82 -2.62
CA ALA A 17 -8.13 15.22 -2.84
C ALA A 17 -7.90 16.11 -1.60
N THR A 18 -7.97 15.52 -0.40
CA THR A 18 -7.78 16.22 0.88
C THR A 18 -6.36 16.11 1.44
N ARG A 19 -5.45 15.38 0.79
CA ARG A 19 -4.08 15.17 1.27
C ARG A 19 -3.14 16.17 0.61
N ASP A 20 -2.59 17.07 1.41
CA ASP A 20 -1.49 17.92 0.98
C ASP A 20 -0.15 17.22 1.24
N ILE A 21 0.72 17.21 0.23
CA ILE A 21 2.11 16.70 0.30
C ILE A 21 2.91 17.41 1.42
N SER A 22 2.46 18.61 1.84
CA SER A 22 3.07 19.41 2.89
C SER A 22 2.67 19.01 4.33
N GLU A 23 1.68 18.15 4.53
CA GLU A 23 1.42 17.62 5.88
C GLU A 23 2.63 16.77 6.30
N LYS A 24 3.40 17.25 7.28
CA LYS A 24 4.54 16.51 7.84
C LYS A 24 4.05 15.15 8.36
N ALA A 25 4.22 14.11 7.56
CA ALA A 25 4.10 12.74 8.00
C ALA A 25 5.02 12.56 9.21
N ALA A 26 4.52 11.92 10.26
CA ALA A 26 5.35 11.64 11.44
C ALA A 26 6.62 10.91 10.97
N THR A 27 7.79 11.48 11.24
CA THR A 27 9.06 10.81 10.96
C THR A 27 9.22 9.67 11.95
N ILE A 28 8.75 8.48 11.56
CA ILE A 28 8.86 7.29 12.39
C ILE A 28 10.30 6.81 12.35
N LYS A 29 10.92 6.73 13.53
CA LYS A 29 12.21 6.09 13.73
C LYS A 29 12.06 4.57 13.54
N LEU A 30 12.42 4.10 12.35
CA LEU A 30 12.29 2.69 11.96
C LEU A 30 13.32 1.79 12.66
N ASP A 31 14.37 2.36 13.25
CA ASP A 31 15.40 1.69 14.05
C ASP A 31 14.84 0.92 15.26
N GLN A 32 13.66 1.31 15.73
CA GLN A 32 12.98 0.63 16.84
C GLN A 32 12.05 -0.51 16.40
N LEU A 33 11.80 -0.65 15.10
CA LEU A 33 10.96 -1.72 14.57
C LEU A 33 11.80 -2.99 14.43
N SER A 34 11.27 -4.09 14.95
CA SER A 34 11.86 -5.40 14.71
C SER A 34 11.74 -5.73 13.22
N VAL A 35 12.84 -6.15 12.59
CA VAL A 35 12.82 -6.63 11.21
C VAL A 35 12.05 -7.97 11.15
N LEU A 36 11.24 -8.19 10.11
CA LEU A 36 10.58 -9.48 9.88
C LEU A 36 11.63 -10.55 9.60
N LYS A 37 11.65 -11.62 10.40
CA LYS A 37 12.62 -12.72 10.29
C LYS A 37 11.97 -14.05 9.89
N GLY A 38 10.67 -14.18 10.13
CA GLY A 38 9.90 -15.32 9.71
C GLY A 38 8.55 -15.39 10.43
N GLN A 39 7.98 -16.60 10.50
CA GLN A 39 6.71 -16.82 11.17
C GLN A 39 6.79 -16.56 12.68
N GLU A 40 7.96 -16.77 13.27
CA GLU A 40 8.21 -16.64 14.71
C GLU A 40 7.94 -15.22 15.23
N ASN A 41 8.20 -14.19 14.43
CA ASN A 41 7.96 -12.81 14.81
C ASN A 41 6.91 -12.10 13.96
N TYR A 42 6.26 -12.82 13.03
CA TYR A 42 5.28 -12.24 12.10
C TYR A 42 4.13 -11.53 12.82
N HIS A 43 3.59 -12.12 13.89
CA HIS A 43 2.44 -11.55 14.60
C HIS A 43 2.75 -10.19 15.24
N VAL A 44 3.88 -10.06 15.94
CA VAL A 44 4.33 -8.78 16.52
C VAL A 44 4.68 -7.80 15.41
N TRP A 45 5.41 -8.24 14.40
CA TRP A 45 5.79 -7.42 13.25
C TRP A 45 4.57 -6.84 12.54
N ALA A 46 3.57 -7.66 12.24
CA ALA A 46 2.36 -7.24 11.54
C ALA A 46 1.53 -6.25 12.37
N ALA A 47 1.45 -6.44 13.68
CA ALA A 47 0.78 -5.49 14.58
C ALA A 47 1.50 -4.13 14.60
N SER A 48 2.84 -4.13 14.68
CA SER A 48 3.65 -2.91 14.63
C SER A 48 3.50 -2.19 13.30
N MET A 49 3.57 -2.90 12.17
CA MET A 49 3.43 -2.30 10.85
C MET A 49 2.05 -1.69 10.61
N LYS A 50 0.97 -2.30 11.13
CA LYS A 50 -0.37 -1.68 11.07
C LYS A 50 -0.40 -0.31 11.77
N LEU A 51 0.30 -0.15 12.90
CA LEU A 51 0.39 1.13 13.59
C LEU A 51 1.24 2.15 12.82
N VAL A 52 2.35 1.70 12.24
CA VAL A 52 3.23 2.52 11.38
C VAL A 52 2.46 3.08 10.19
N TRP A 53 1.72 2.23 9.47
CA TRP A 53 0.93 2.65 8.32
C TRP A 53 -0.19 3.62 8.67
N LYS A 54 -0.85 3.43 9.82
CA LYS A 54 -1.83 4.38 10.33
C LYS A 54 -1.21 5.73 10.66
N ALA A 55 -0.06 5.73 11.34
CA ALA A 55 0.66 6.94 11.71
C ALA A 55 1.21 7.71 10.49
N MET A 56 1.59 7.01 9.43
CA MET A 56 1.98 7.58 8.14
C MET A 56 0.78 7.99 7.26
N LYS A 57 -0.46 7.74 7.70
CA LYS A 57 -1.69 7.94 6.90
C LYS A 57 -1.69 7.19 5.56
N VAL A 58 -1.01 6.04 5.48
CA VAL A 58 -0.94 5.17 4.28
C VAL A 58 -1.64 3.83 4.47
N SER A 59 -2.28 3.58 5.62
CA SER A 59 -2.94 2.29 5.91
C SER A 59 -3.96 1.89 4.86
N GLU A 60 -4.76 2.84 4.36
CA GLU A 60 -5.77 2.60 3.33
C GLU A 60 -5.14 2.18 1.98
N ILE A 61 -3.97 2.73 1.67
CA ILE A 61 -3.23 2.38 0.45
C ILE A 61 -2.61 0.98 0.59
N VAL A 62 -1.94 0.73 1.73
CA VAL A 62 -1.12 -0.47 1.93
C VAL A 62 -1.94 -1.69 2.33
N ILE A 63 -2.96 -1.51 3.17
CA ILE A 63 -3.77 -2.60 3.73
C ILE A 63 -5.00 -2.84 2.86
N ASP A 64 -5.72 -1.76 2.52
CA ASP A 64 -6.99 -1.86 1.79
C ASP A 64 -6.80 -1.80 0.26
N GLY A 65 -5.57 -1.52 -0.21
CA GLY A 65 -5.24 -1.52 -1.63
C GLY A 65 -5.87 -0.37 -2.42
N ILE A 66 -6.23 0.73 -1.75
CA ILE A 66 -6.92 1.84 -2.40
C ILE A 66 -5.98 2.55 -3.37
N THR A 67 -6.43 2.70 -4.61
CA THR A 67 -5.80 3.49 -5.68
C THR A 67 -6.73 4.62 -6.10
N PRO A 68 -6.21 5.69 -6.75
CA PRO A 68 -7.04 6.71 -7.39
C PRO A 68 -7.98 6.09 -8.42
N GLU A 69 -9.16 6.70 -8.60
CA GLU A 69 -10.10 6.35 -9.67
C GLU A 69 -9.51 6.78 -11.04
N GLU A 70 -9.98 6.20 -12.16
CA GLU A 70 -9.41 6.48 -13.50
C GLU A 70 -9.60 7.94 -13.95
N ASP A 71 -10.60 8.63 -13.42
CA ASP A 71 -10.92 10.04 -13.67
C ASP A 71 -10.32 10.99 -12.61
N ALA A 72 -9.51 10.47 -11.70
CA ALA A 72 -8.82 11.28 -10.71
C ALA A 72 -7.88 12.30 -11.36
N THR A 73 -7.69 13.42 -10.68
CA THR A 73 -6.81 14.48 -11.18
C THR A 73 -5.35 14.04 -11.17
N THR A 74 -4.52 14.62 -12.04
CA THR A 74 -3.07 14.36 -12.07
C THR A 74 -2.43 14.54 -10.70
N LYS A 75 -2.86 15.56 -9.93
CA LYS A 75 -2.37 15.80 -8.57
C LYS A 75 -2.68 14.63 -7.62
N GLU A 76 -3.85 14.00 -7.72
CA GLU A 76 -4.21 12.86 -6.88
C GLU A 76 -3.37 11.63 -7.20
N HIS A 77 -3.07 11.40 -8.48
CA HIS A 77 -2.14 10.36 -8.90
C HIS A 77 -0.73 10.61 -8.37
N GLU A 78 -0.22 11.86 -8.47
CA GLU A 78 1.09 12.23 -7.93
C GLU A 78 1.17 12.02 -6.41
N VAL A 79 0.13 12.42 -5.67
CA VAL A 79 0.03 12.19 -4.22
C VAL A 79 0.01 10.69 -3.90
N TYR A 80 -0.76 9.92 -4.66
CA TYR A 80 -0.80 8.46 -4.49
C TYR A 80 0.56 7.81 -4.71
N GLU A 81 1.23 8.10 -5.83
CA GLU A 81 2.56 7.53 -6.13
C GLU A 81 3.57 7.92 -5.05
N HIS A 82 3.55 9.18 -4.59
CA HIS A 82 4.43 9.62 -3.50
C HIS A 82 4.21 8.83 -2.21
N LEU A 83 2.95 8.66 -1.78
CA LEU A 83 2.61 7.91 -0.57
C LEU A 83 2.91 6.42 -0.70
N ARG A 84 2.68 5.86 -1.89
CA ARG A 84 2.99 4.47 -2.24
C ARG A 84 4.50 4.22 -2.17
N ASP A 85 5.30 5.08 -2.78
CA ASP A 85 6.77 4.98 -2.78
C ASP A 85 7.33 5.12 -1.37
N GLN A 86 6.77 6.03 -0.57
CA GLN A 86 7.14 6.19 0.84
C GLN A 86 6.84 4.91 1.64
N ALA A 87 5.67 4.29 1.44
CA ALA A 87 5.33 3.04 2.10
C ALA A 87 6.25 1.88 1.65
N ALA A 88 6.57 1.80 0.36
CA ALA A 88 7.51 0.81 -0.17
C ALA A 88 8.91 0.96 0.44
N ALA A 89 9.41 2.19 0.58
CA ALA A 89 10.71 2.48 1.19
C ALA A 89 10.78 2.03 2.65
N VAL A 90 9.69 2.17 3.41
CA VAL A 90 9.59 1.64 4.77
C VAL A 90 9.57 0.12 4.76
N TYR A 91 8.77 -0.49 3.88
CA TYR A 91 8.65 -1.94 3.75
C TYR A 91 10.01 -2.61 3.51
N LEU A 92 10.84 -2.03 2.64
CA LEU A 92 12.20 -2.53 2.36
C LEU A 92 13.13 -2.49 3.57
N GLN A 93 12.92 -1.58 4.52
CA GLN A 93 13.78 -1.45 5.71
C GLN A 93 13.38 -2.41 6.83
N VAL A 94 12.11 -2.82 6.89
CA VAL A 94 11.55 -3.58 8.01
C VAL A 94 11.36 -5.07 7.69
N VAL A 95 11.72 -5.51 6.49
CA VAL A 95 11.68 -6.92 6.06
C VAL A 95 13.10 -7.40 5.79
N SER A 96 13.44 -8.61 6.26
CA SER A 96 14.77 -9.17 6.00
C SER A 96 14.97 -9.47 4.51
N ALA A 97 16.22 -9.37 4.05
CA ALA A 97 16.59 -9.69 2.67
C ALA A 97 16.15 -11.11 2.26
N ASP A 98 16.31 -12.09 3.16
CA ASP A 98 15.92 -13.49 2.92
C ASP A 98 14.42 -13.64 2.67
N ILE A 99 13.58 -12.82 3.30
CA ILE A 99 12.13 -12.83 3.08
C ILE A 99 11.78 -12.07 1.81
N LEU A 100 12.41 -10.92 1.56
CA LEU A 100 12.22 -10.17 0.31
C LEU A 100 12.55 -11.02 -0.92
N GLU A 101 13.64 -11.81 -0.86
CA GLU A 101 14.01 -12.73 -1.94
C GLU A 101 12.93 -13.79 -2.17
N LYS A 102 12.34 -14.33 -1.10
CA LYS A 102 11.25 -15.30 -1.18
C LYS A 102 9.98 -14.66 -1.76
N ILE A 103 9.64 -13.45 -1.35
CA ILE A 103 8.49 -12.71 -1.88
C ILE A 103 8.68 -12.49 -3.39
N PHE A 104 9.86 -12.01 -3.81
CA PHE A 104 10.17 -11.79 -5.22
C PHE A 104 10.08 -13.08 -6.04
N LYS A 105 10.64 -14.18 -5.53
CA LYS A 105 10.52 -15.51 -6.18
C LYS A 105 9.07 -15.93 -6.37
N LEU A 106 8.22 -15.71 -5.37
CA LEU A 106 6.79 -16.03 -5.45
C LEU A 106 6.04 -15.12 -6.45
N GLU A 107 6.37 -13.83 -6.49
CA GLU A 107 5.81 -12.91 -7.49
C GLU A 107 6.22 -13.28 -8.93
N CYS A 108 7.47 -13.67 -9.14
CA CYS A 108 7.96 -14.17 -10.43
C CYS A 108 7.27 -15.49 -10.82
N LEU A 109 7.05 -16.39 -9.86
CA LEU A 109 6.30 -17.64 -10.08
C LEU A 109 4.86 -17.39 -10.54
N HIS A 110 4.21 -16.33 -10.05
CA HIS A 110 2.86 -15.96 -10.47
C HIS A 110 2.83 -15.16 -11.79
N LYS A 111 3.93 -14.51 -12.20
CA LYS A 111 4.02 -13.75 -13.46
C LYS A 111 4.60 -14.55 -14.63
N MET A 112 5.26 -15.69 -14.39
CA MET A 112 5.70 -16.63 -15.42
C MET A 112 5.01 -17.98 -15.23
N CYS A 113 3.92 -18.20 -15.99
CA CYS A 113 3.64 -19.43 -16.73
C CYS A 113 2.40 -19.25 -17.64
N PRO A 114 2.58 -18.86 -18.91
CA PRO A 114 1.93 -19.59 -19.99
C PRO A 114 3.00 -20.23 -20.87
N GLY A 115 3.09 -21.56 -20.83
CA GLY A 115 3.82 -22.34 -21.82
C GLY A 115 5.26 -22.71 -21.45
N VAL A 116 5.42 -23.70 -20.57
CA VAL A 116 6.44 -24.73 -20.84
C VAL A 116 5.68 -25.94 -21.36
N SER A 117 5.40 -25.91 -22.67
CA SER A 117 5.07 -27.13 -23.42
C SER A 117 6.35 -27.95 -23.50
N ARG A 118 6.24 -29.22 -23.08
CA ARG A 118 7.27 -30.25 -23.22
C ARG A 118 7.66 -30.46 -24.67
#